data_AF-A0A329XP61-F1
#
_entry.id   AF-A0A329XP61-F1
#
_cell.length_a   1.000
_cell.length_b   1.000
_cell.length_c   1.000
_cell.angle_alpha   90.00
_cell.angle_beta   90.00
_cell.angle_gamma   90.00
#
_symmetry.space_group_name_H-M   'P 1'
#
loop_
_entity.id
_entity.type
_entity.pdbx_description
1 polymer ?
#
loop_
_entity_poly.entity_id
_entity_poly.type
_entity_poly.pdbx_seq_one_letter_code
_entity_poly.pdbx_strand_id
1 'polypeptide(L)'
;MLREGPLRSENHEWIGSLEWDRSDGVVEIFELRLGESVHIDGLGTVTLLRVHPEPLLPDYRDGAWTYAVNVTLDPGVEIMW
;
A
#
# COMPACT_ATOMS: atom_id res chain seq x y z
N MET A 1 6.29 -11.17 1.79
CA MET A 1 6.65 -9.89 2.42
C MET A 1 5.91 -8.79 1.69
N LEU A 2 5.18 -7.94 2.41
CA LEU A 2 4.49 -6.79 1.82
C LEU A 2 5.43 -5.59 1.82
N ARG A 3 5.53 -4.89 0.69
CA ARG A 3 6.34 -3.67 0.54
C ARG A 3 5.51 -2.54 -0.06
N GLU A 4 5.84 -1.32 0.35
CA GLU A 4 5.31 -0.12 -0.27
C GLU A 4 5.96 0.11 -1.64
N GLY A 5 5.14 0.32 -2.66
CA GLY A 5 5.56 0.90 -3.94
C GLY A 5 5.18 2.39 -4.02
N PRO A 6 5.33 3.04 -5.18
CA PRO A 6 5.04 4.47 -5.36
C PRO A 6 3.59 4.87 -5.09
N LEU A 7 3.41 6.16 -4.74
CA LEU A 7 2.13 6.86 -4.68
C LEU A 7 2.04 7.82 -5.87
N ARG A 8 0.89 7.85 -6.55
CA ARG A 8 0.62 8.83 -7.61
C ARG A 8 -0.79 9.44 -7.49
N SER A 9 -0.95 10.60 -8.11
CA SER A 9 -2.26 11.23 -8.32
C SER A 9 -2.69 11.04 -9.78
N GLU A 10 -3.89 10.52 -10.00
CA GLU A 10 -4.48 10.34 -11.33
C GLU A 10 -5.97 10.72 -11.25
N ASN A 11 -6.47 11.58 -12.15
CA ASN A 11 -7.87 12.01 -12.19
C ASN A 11 -8.46 12.53 -10.86
N HIS A 12 -7.66 13.25 -10.06
CA HIS A 12 -8.01 13.75 -8.71
C HIS A 12 -8.14 12.66 -7.63
N GLU A 13 -7.61 11.48 -7.88
CA GLU A 13 -7.56 10.37 -6.92
C GLU A 13 -6.12 9.97 -6.62
N TRP A 14 -5.89 9.53 -5.39
CA TRP A 14 -4.60 8.97 -4.99
C TRP A 14 -4.60 7.47 -5.20
N ILE A 15 -3.56 6.97 -5.88
CA ILE A 15 -3.35 5.56 -6.15
C ILE A 15 -2.00 5.15 -5.57
N GLY A 16 -2.02 4.25 -4.59
CA GLY A 16 -0.83 3.63 -4.03
C GLY A 16 -0.63 2.23 -4.60
N SER A 17 0.61 1.86 -4.91
CA SER A 17 0.95 0.50 -5.34
C SER A 17 1.60 -0.29 -4.23
N LEU A 18 1.22 -1.56 -4.04
CA LEU A 18 1.80 -2.49 -3.08
C LEU A 18 2.46 -3.64 -3.80
N GLU A 19 3.62 -4.08 -3.30
CA GLU A 19 4.28 -5.30 -3.78
C GLU A 19 4.12 -6.42 -2.75
N TRP A 20 3.57 -7.55 -3.17
CA TRP A 20 3.45 -8.76 -2.37
C TRP A 20 4.43 -9.83 -2.87
N ASP A 21 5.50 -10.02 -2.11
CA ASP A 21 6.55 -11.01 -2.37
C ASP A 21 6.16 -12.34 -1.72
N ARG A 22 5.67 -13.29 -2.51
CA ARG A 22 5.18 -14.58 -2.02
C ARG A 22 6.31 -15.55 -1.74
N SER A 23 6.07 -16.53 -0.87
CA SER A 23 7.06 -17.55 -0.52
C SER A 23 7.45 -18.48 -1.69
N ASP A 24 6.61 -18.54 -2.72
CA ASP A 24 6.86 -19.27 -3.97
C ASP A 24 7.74 -18.49 -4.96
N GLY A 25 8.19 -17.28 -4.59
CA GLY A 25 9.03 -16.41 -5.41
C GLY A 25 8.25 -15.59 -6.44
N VAL A 26 6.92 -15.63 -6.42
CA VAL A 26 6.07 -14.76 -7.25
C VAL A 26 5.92 -13.41 -6.58
N VAL A 27 6.16 -12.33 -7.33
CA VAL A 27 5.88 -10.96 -6.88
C VAL A 27 4.64 -10.46 -7.59
N GLU A 28 3.64 -10.06 -6.82
CA GLU A 28 2.40 -9.48 -7.33
C GLU A 28 2.34 -7.99 -6.98
N ILE A 29 1.88 -7.17 -7.93
CA ILE A 29 1.71 -5.72 -7.74
C ILE A 29 0.22 -5.41 -7.72
N PHE A 30 -0.22 -4.72 -6.67
CA PHE A 30 -1.59 -4.27 -6.49
C PHE A 30 -1.64 -2.75 -6.49
N GLU A 31 -2.62 -2.17 -7.15
CA GLU A 31 -2.88 -0.74 -7.08
C GLU A 31 -4.21 -0.50 -6.40
N LEU A 32 -4.24 0.43 -5.45
CA LEU A 32 -5.42 0.77 -4.67
C LEU A 32 -5.65 2.26 -4.72
N ARG A 33 -6.90 2.65 -4.99
CA ARG A 33 -7.37 4.02 -4.74
C ARG A 33 -7.55 4.25 -3.25
N LEU A 34 -7.46 5.49 -2.79
CA LEU A 34 -7.69 5.81 -1.39
C LEU A 34 -9.09 5.33 -0.95
N GLY A 35 -9.13 4.50 0.10
CA GLY A 35 -10.35 3.86 0.62
C GLY A 35 -10.69 2.52 -0.03
N GLU A 36 -10.04 2.15 -1.14
CA GLU A 36 -10.24 0.86 -1.80
C GLU A 36 -9.60 -0.28 -1.01
N SER A 37 -10.17 -1.47 -1.15
CA SER A 37 -9.68 -2.70 -0.54
C SER A 37 -9.51 -3.80 -1.58
N VAL A 38 -8.46 -4.61 -1.42
CA VAL A 38 -8.22 -5.81 -2.23
C VAL A 38 -7.94 -6.99 -1.30
N HIS A 39 -8.41 -8.17 -1.67
CA HIS A 39 -8.01 -9.40 -1.03
C HIS A 39 -6.80 -9.97 -1.75
N ILE A 40 -5.74 -10.28 -1.01
CA ILE A 40 -4.49 -10.82 -1.51
C ILE A 40 -4.32 -12.23 -0.93
N ASP A 41 -4.30 -13.23 -1.80
CA ASP A 41 -4.16 -14.63 -1.40
C ASP A 41 -2.87 -14.85 -0.59
N GLY A 42 -3.01 -15.50 0.56
CA GLY A 42 -1.89 -15.78 1.46
C GLY A 42 -1.45 -14.59 2.31
N LEU A 43 -2.20 -13.48 2.30
CA LEU A 43 -2.02 -12.35 3.20
C LEU A 43 -3.33 -11.98 3.90
N GLY A 44 -4.38 -11.68 3.12
CA GLY A 44 -5.67 -11.20 3.61
C GLY A 44 -6.14 -9.93 2.90
N THR A 45 -7.00 -9.16 3.54
CA THR A 45 -7.56 -7.94 2.95
C THR A 45 -6.71 -6.72 3.29
N VAL A 46 -6.26 -6.01 2.26
CA VAL A 46 -5.52 -4.76 2.39
C VAL A 46 -6.37 -3.59 1.93
N THR A 47 -6.41 -2.53 2.72
CA THR A 47 -7.12 -1.28 2.41
C THR A 47 -6.14 -0.11 2.41
N LEU A 48 -6.17 0.72 1.36
CA LEU A 48 -5.41 1.97 1.36
C LEU A 48 -6.12 2.99 2.27
N LEU A 49 -5.58 3.22 3.46
CA LEU A 49 -6.29 3.95 4.53
C LEU A 49 -6.00 5.45 4.51
N ARG A 50 -4.75 5.84 4.32
CA ARG A 50 -4.31 7.25 4.32
C ARG A 50 -3.19 7.45 3.32
N VAL A 51 -3.14 8.64 2.76
CA VAL A 51 -2.04 9.11 1.92
C VAL A 51 -1.48 10.40 2.51
N HIS A 52 -0.18 10.55 2.43
CA HIS A 52 0.54 11.75 2.80
C HIS A 52 1.35 12.20 1.59
N PRO A 53 0.69 12.86 0.61
CA PRO A 53 1.36 13.24 -0.62
C PRO A 53 2.40 14.33 -0.33
N GLU A 54 3.52 14.27 -1.05
CA GLU A 54 4.46 15.39 -1.06
C GLU A 54 3.70 16.65 -1.51
N PRO A 55 3.74 17.73 -0.72
CA PRO A 55 3.10 18.95 -1.14
C PRO A 55 3.83 19.55 -2.33
N LEU A 56 3.07 20.21 -3.19
CA LEU A 56 3.57 20.84 -4.43
C LEU A 56 4.48 22.05 -4.18
N LEU A 57 4.85 22.33 -2.92
CA LEU A 57 5.66 23.48 -2.53
C LEU A 57 7.15 23.12 -2.57
N PRO A 58 7.98 23.85 -3.35
CA PRO A 58 9.36 23.45 -3.63
C PRO A 58 10.29 23.40 -2.41
N ASP A 59 9.92 24.04 -1.29
CA ASP A 59 10.74 24.13 -0.07
C ASP A 59 10.10 23.43 1.15
N TYR A 60 8.99 22.71 0.95
CA TYR A 60 8.35 22.01 2.04
C TYR A 60 8.97 20.63 2.23
N ARG A 61 9.66 20.45 3.36
CA ARG A 61 10.18 19.15 3.80
C ARG A 61 9.38 18.69 5.00
N ASP A 62 8.30 17.95 4.76
CA ASP A 62 7.65 17.18 5.80
C ASP A 62 7.18 15.84 5.25
N GLY A 63 7.37 14.78 6.04
CA GLY A 63 6.75 13.48 5.84
C GLY A 63 7.70 12.30 5.63
N ALA A 64 8.00 11.57 6.70
CA ALA A 64 8.79 10.34 6.70
C ALA A 64 8.08 9.11 6.07
N TRP A 65 6.87 9.26 5.53
CA TRP A 65 6.04 8.20 4.95
C TRP A 65 5.13 8.74 3.85
N THR A 66 4.77 7.88 2.88
CA THR A 66 4.00 8.26 1.68
C THR A 66 2.52 7.86 1.77
N TYR A 67 2.22 6.67 2.29
CA TYR A 67 0.85 6.24 2.60
C TYR A 67 0.83 5.15 3.67
N ALA A 68 -0.35 4.86 4.21
CA ALA A 68 -0.57 3.84 5.22
C ALA A 68 -1.69 2.91 4.78
N VAL A 69 -1.49 1.61 4.98
CA VAL A 69 -2.48 0.58 4.71
C VAL A 69 -2.98 -0.06 5.99
N ASN A 70 -4.24 -0.47 5.99
CA ASN A 70 -4.74 -1.43 6.95
C ASN A 70 -4.62 -2.83 6.36
N VAL A 71 -4.12 -3.80 7.13
CA VAL A 71 -4.04 -5.20 6.72
C VAL A 71 -4.83 -6.04 7.70
N THR A 72 -5.90 -6.66 7.21
CA THR A 72 -6.67 -7.67 7.94
C THR A 72 -6.20 -9.04 7.46
N LEU A 73 -5.43 -9.74 8.29
CA LEU A 73 -4.84 -11.02 7.93
C LEU A 73 -5.90 -12.11 7.78
N ASP A 74 -5.65 -13.04 6.87
CA ASP A 74 -6.43 -14.27 6.79
C ASP A 74 -6.21 -15.15 8.04
N PRO A 75 -7.21 -15.98 8.42
CA PRO A 75 -7.05 -16.91 9.52
C PRO A 75 -5.81 -17.80 9.36
N GLY A 76 -4.94 -17.80 10.36
CA GLY A 76 -3.72 -18.62 10.38
C GLY A 76 -2.50 -18.00 9.66
N VAL A 77 -2.63 -16.78 9.12
CA VAL A 77 -1.49 -16.00 8.61
C VAL A 77 -0.88 -15.17 9.74
N GLU A 78 0.44 -15.24 9.89
CA GLU A 78 1.20 -14.45 10.86
C GLU A 78 2.27 -13.60 10.14
N ILE A 79 2.44 -12.36 10.59
CA ILE A 79 3.51 -11.46 10.10
C ILE A 79 4.68 -11.55 11.06
N MET A 80 5.86 -11.91 10.56
CA MET A 80 7.10 -11.78 11.32
C MET A 80 7.66 -10.38 11.08
N TRP A 81 7.81 -9.59 12.15
CA TRP A 81 8.38 -8.24 12.11
C TRP A 81 9.90 -8.26 12.22
#